data_AF-J0D6Q1-F1
#
_entry.id   AF-J0D6Q1-F1
#
_cell.length_a   1.000
_cell.length_b   1.000
_cell.length_c   1.000
_cell.angle_alpha   90.00
_cell.angle_beta   90.00
_cell.angle_gamma   90.00
#
_symmetry.space_group_name_H-M   'P 1'
#
loop_
_entity.id
_entity.type
_entity.pdbx_description
1 polymer ?
#
loop_
_entity_poly.entity_id
_entity_poly.type
_entity_poly.pdbx_seq_one_letter_code
_entity_poly.pdbx_strand_id
1 'polypeptide(L)'
;MQLVQVIQLLEQYPELLHELSINQIVQFIAICRHTKPRIALQSAAPAVAPDNLPRSVHQFFTAATRASDDAAKLCWIALKTHIWELEPCEANPTEYLPLFLEYGLPLDIGRSRLDEKACI
;
A
#
# COMPACT_ATOMS: atom_id res chain seq x y z
N MET A 1 -6.15 3.05 -12.99
CA MET A 1 -7.01 2.61 -11.88
C MET A 1 -8.38 3.24 -12.09
N GLN A 2 -9.43 2.44 -12.31
CA GLN A 2 -10.78 2.98 -12.43
C GLN A 2 -11.42 3.00 -11.04
N LEU A 3 -11.67 4.19 -10.51
CA LEU A 3 -12.20 4.41 -9.15
C LEU A 3 -13.53 3.67 -8.90
N VAL A 4 -14.30 3.43 -9.97
CA VAL A 4 -15.56 2.67 -9.97
C VAL A 4 -15.35 1.21 -9.52
N GLN A 5 -14.29 0.54 -9.97
CA GLN A 5 -14.03 -0.85 -9.59
C GLN A 5 -13.65 -0.98 -8.11
N VAL A 6 -12.91 0.00 -7.60
CA VAL A 6 -12.56 0.07 -6.18
C VAL A 6 -13.81 0.28 -5.32
N ILE A 7 -14.70 1.19 -5.73
CA ILE A 7 -15.97 1.41 -5.02
C ILE A 7 -16.83 0.13 -5.00
N GLN A 8 -16.95 -0.57 -6.13
CA GLN A 8 -17.71 -1.84 -6.20
C GLN A 8 -17.13 -2.94 -5.29
N LEU A 9 -15.81 -3.01 -5.15
CA LEU A 9 -15.17 -3.94 -4.21
C LEU A 9 -15.44 -3.56 -2.75
N LEU A 10 -15.49 -2.26 -2.45
CA LEU A 10 -15.76 -1.74 -1.11
C LEU A 10 -17.23 -1.85 -0.69
N GLU A 11 -18.17 -1.96 -1.63
CA GLU A 11 -19.58 -2.23 -1.31
C GLU A 11 -19.78 -3.55 -0.55
N GLN A 12 -18.82 -4.48 -0.67
CA GLN A 12 -18.81 -5.74 0.08
C GLN A 12 -18.27 -5.59 1.52
N TYR A 13 -17.71 -4.43 1.85
CA TYR A 13 -17.08 -4.13 3.14
C TYR A 13 -17.52 -2.73 3.61
N PRO A 14 -18.81 -2.53 3.95
CA PRO A 14 -19.34 -1.21 4.33
C PRO A 14 -18.65 -0.60 5.56
N GLU A 15 -18.19 -1.43 6.51
CA GLU A 15 -17.42 -1.01 7.68
C GLU A 15 -16.11 -0.28 7.31
N LEU A 16 -15.52 -0.63 6.17
CA LEU A 16 -14.28 -0.05 5.66
C LEU A 16 -14.51 1.41 5.23
N LEU A 17 -15.70 1.70 4.68
CA LEU A 17 -16.11 3.06 4.30
C LEU A 17 -16.50 3.93 5.52
N HIS A 18 -16.78 3.30 6.67
CA HIS A 18 -16.99 4.01 7.92
C HIS A 18 -15.69 4.37 8.63
N GLU A 19 -14.65 3.54 8.49
CA GLU A 19 -13.35 3.77 9.15
C GLU A 19 -12.35 4.54 8.27
N LEU A 20 -12.38 4.36 6.96
CA LEU A 20 -11.43 4.99 6.03
C LEU A 20 -12.12 5.90 5.03
N SER A 21 -11.55 7.09 4.87
CA SER A 21 -11.89 7.97 3.75
C SER A 21 -11.40 7.38 2.42
N ILE A 22 -12.07 7.77 1.33
CA ILE A 22 -11.68 7.38 -0.03
C ILE A 22 -10.21 7.74 -0.31
N ASN A 23 -9.73 8.88 0.18
CA ASN A 23 -8.34 9.29 0.05
C ASN A 23 -7.36 8.32 0.74
N GLN A 24 -7.69 7.85 1.95
CA GLN A 24 -6.86 6.85 2.65
C GLN A 24 -6.82 5.51 1.91
N ILE A 25 -7.94 5.12 1.28
CA ILE A 25 -8.00 3.89 0.48
C ILE A 25 -7.18 4.02 -0.80
N VAL A 26 -7.26 5.17 -1.49
CA VAL A 26 -6.43 5.45 -2.65
C VAL A 26 -4.94 5.45 -2.28
N GLN A 27 -4.60 6.03 -1.12
CA GLN A 27 -3.24 5.99 -0.58
C GLN A 27 -2.78 4.56 -0.26
N PHE A 28 -3.64 3.72 0.34
CA PHE A 28 -3.36 2.30 0.57
C PHE A 28 -2.98 1.60 -0.74
N ILE A 29 -3.81 1.74 -1.77
CA ILE A 29 -3.58 1.10 -3.07
C ILE A 29 -2.25 1.58 -3.67
N ALA A 30 -1.98 2.88 -3.64
CA ALA A 30 -0.73 3.45 -4.17
C ALA A 30 0.50 2.89 -3.45
N ILE A 31 0.48 2.86 -2.12
CA ILE A 31 1.57 2.32 -1.28
C ILE A 31 1.78 0.84 -1.55
N CYS A 32 0.72 0.03 -1.57
CA CYS A 32 0.83 -1.41 -1.82
C CYS A 32 1.32 -1.71 -3.23
N ARG A 33 0.91 -0.93 -4.25
CA ARG A 33 1.42 -1.07 -5.62
C ARG A 33 2.90 -0.71 -5.73
N HIS A 34 3.34 0.32 -5.01
CA HIS A 34 4.75 0.70 -4.98
C HIS A 34 5.62 -0.34 -4.27
N THR A 35 5.12 -0.88 -3.16
CA THR A 35 5.84 -1.89 -2.36
C THR A 35 5.67 -3.32 -2.89
N LYS A 36 4.79 -3.55 -3.87
CA LYS A 36 4.49 -4.85 -4.50
C LYS A 36 5.73 -5.65 -4.87
N PRO A 37 6.78 -5.10 -5.53
CA PRO A 37 7.99 -5.88 -5.83
C PRO A 37 8.67 -6.43 -4.57
N ARG A 38 8.69 -5.66 -3.48
CA ARG A 38 9.29 -6.08 -2.20
C ARG A 38 8.43 -7.10 -1.47
N ILE A 39 7.10 -6.94 -1.51
CA ILE A 39 6.16 -7.93 -0.99
C ILE A 39 6.33 -9.26 -1.74
N ALA A 40 6.45 -9.21 -3.08
CA ALA A 40 6.61 -10.39 -3.91
C ALA A 40 7.91 -11.15 -3.61
N LEU A 41 9.02 -10.46 -3.29
CA LEU A 41 10.28 -11.09 -2.88
C LEU A 41 10.18 -11.87 -1.56
N GLN A 42 9.19 -11.56 -0.73
CA GLN A 42 8.95 -12.23 0.55
C GLN A 42 7.89 -13.34 0.44
N SER A 43 7.23 -13.47 -0.72
CA SER A 43 6.21 -14.50 -0.98
C SER A 43 6.83 -15.71 -1.67
N ALA A 44 6.42 -16.91 -1.27
CA ALA A 44 6.76 -18.15 -1.97
C ALA A 44 6.12 -18.24 -3.38
N ALA A 45 5.05 -17.48 -3.61
CA ALA A 45 4.31 -17.43 -4.86
C ALA A 45 4.15 -15.96 -5.32
N PRO A 46 5.16 -15.38 -6.00
CA PRO A 46 5.16 -13.95 -6.35
C PRO A 46 4.08 -13.54 -7.36
N ALA A 47 3.50 -14.51 -8.08
CA ALA A 47 2.41 -14.28 -9.03
C ALA A 47 1.05 -14.01 -8.36
N VAL A 48 0.90 -14.30 -7.06
CA VAL A 48 -0.36 -14.17 -6.33
C VAL A 48 -0.15 -13.27 -5.11
N ALA A 49 -1.16 -12.44 -4.80
CA ALA A 49 -1.12 -11.63 -3.59
C ALA A 49 -0.99 -12.52 -2.35
N PRO A 50 -0.07 -12.22 -1.42
CA PRO A 50 0.01 -12.97 -0.18
C PRO A 50 -1.25 -12.74 0.67
N ASP A 51 -1.57 -13.74 1.49
CA ASP A 51 -2.74 -13.65 2.37
C ASP A 51 -2.65 -12.52 3.38
N ASN A 52 -1.43 -12.24 3.85
CA ASN A 52 -1.15 -11.19 4.80
C ASN A 52 -0.11 -10.22 4.24
N LEU A 53 -0.25 -8.94 4.56
CA LEU A 53 0.81 -7.97 4.32
C LEU A 53 2.03 -8.29 5.19
N PRO A 54 3.26 -8.12 4.67
CA PRO A 54 4.44 -8.09 5.50
C PRO A 54 4.31 -7.07 6.62
N ARG A 55 4.79 -7.41 7.82
CA ARG A 55 4.67 -6.56 9.02
C ARG A 55 5.17 -5.14 8.79
N SER A 56 6.30 -4.99 8.11
CA SER A 56 6.85 -3.67 7.80
C SER A 56 5.87 -2.86 6.94
N VAL A 57 5.33 -3.44 5.87
CA VAL A 57 4.40 -2.75 4.95
C VAL A 57 3.09 -2.39 5.66
N HIS A 58 2.60 -3.29 6.51
CA HIS A 58 1.45 -3.03 7.36
C HIS A 58 1.69 -1.84 8.30
N GLN A 59 2.81 -1.83 9.02
CA GLN A 59 3.19 -0.73 9.92
C GLN A 59 3.38 0.59 9.19
N PHE A 60 3.98 0.55 8.00
CA PHE A 60 4.12 1.74 7.16
C PHE A 60 2.77 2.29 6.76
N PHE A 61 1.83 1.44 6.36
CA PHE A 61 0.49 1.87 5.99
C PHE A 61 -0.28 2.47 7.16
N THR A 62 -0.31 1.78 8.32
CA THR A 62 -1.05 2.28 9.49
C THR A 62 -0.46 3.60 9.99
N ALA A 63 0.86 3.76 9.92
CA ALA A 63 1.51 5.04 10.23
C ALA A 63 1.17 6.14 9.20
N ALA A 64 1.28 5.84 7.90
CA ALA A 64 1.10 6.81 6.83
C ALA A 64 -0.36 7.30 6.70
N THR A 65 -1.33 6.44 6.98
CA THR A 65 -2.76 6.75 6.81
C THR A 65 -3.52 6.92 8.11
N ARG A 66 -2.87 6.67 9.26
CA ARG A 66 -3.49 6.66 10.60
C ARG A 66 -4.68 5.69 10.70
N ALA A 67 -4.72 4.69 9.83
CA ALA A 67 -5.71 3.62 9.87
C ALA A 67 -5.52 2.75 11.11
N SER A 68 -6.62 2.25 11.66
CA SER A 68 -6.58 1.20 12.68
C SER A 68 -5.93 -0.07 12.10
N ASP A 69 -5.32 -0.90 12.96
CA ASP A 69 -4.75 -2.18 12.52
C ASP A 69 -5.82 -3.07 11.86
N ASP A 70 -7.05 -3.02 12.36
CA ASP A 70 -8.14 -3.82 11.83
C ASP A 70 -8.65 -3.28 10.49
N ALA A 71 -8.75 -1.95 10.33
CA ALA A 71 -9.04 -1.34 9.03
C ALA A 71 -7.97 -1.68 8.00
N ALA A 72 -6.69 -1.66 8.38
CA ALA A 72 -5.59 -2.00 7.48
C ALA A 72 -5.65 -3.46 6.98
N LYS A 73 -5.91 -4.41 7.88
CA LYS A 73 -6.10 -5.81 7.53
C LYS A 73 -7.31 -5.99 6.62
N LEU A 74 -8.43 -5.35 6.96
CA LEU A 74 -9.66 -5.45 6.18
C LEU A 74 -9.46 -4.84 4.78
N CYS A 75 -8.77 -3.70 4.70
CA CYS A 75 -8.42 -3.04 3.44
C CYS A 75 -7.57 -3.96 2.55
N TRP A 76 -6.59 -4.67 3.13
CA TRP A 76 -5.81 -5.67 2.40
C TRP A 76 -6.68 -6.81 1.91
N ILE A 77 -7.52 -7.40 2.77
CA ILE A 77 -8.40 -8.51 2.40
C ILE A 77 -9.30 -8.12 1.22
N ALA A 78 -9.90 -6.92 1.28
CA ALA A 78 -10.81 -6.42 0.27
C ALA A 78 -10.11 -6.13 -1.07
N LEU A 79 -8.88 -5.61 -1.05
CA LEU A 79 -8.24 -5.02 -2.23
C LEU A 79 -7.04 -5.82 -2.76
N LYS A 80 -6.54 -6.84 -2.04
CA LYS A 80 -5.28 -7.53 -2.38
C LYS A 80 -5.24 -8.05 -3.82
N THR A 81 -6.30 -8.70 -4.28
CA THR A 81 -6.38 -9.27 -5.63
C THR A 81 -6.31 -8.17 -6.68
N HIS A 82 -7.11 -7.11 -6.50
CA HIS A 82 -7.11 -5.97 -7.41
C HIS A 82 -5.75 -5.27 -7.47
N ILE A 83 -5.13 -5.04 -6.32
CA ILE A 83 -3.77 -4.46 -6.22
C ILE A 83 -2.74 -5.33 -6.95
N TRP A 84 -2.88 -6.66 -6.87
CA TRP A 84 -1.94 -7.59 -7.48
C TRP A 84 -2.09 -7.75 -8.99
N GLU A 85 -3.25 -7.45 -9.55
CA GLU A 85 -3.47 -7.40 -11.00
C GLU A 85 -2.93 -6.10 -11.62
N LEU A 86 -2.82 -5.03 -10.83
CA LEU A 86 -2.28 -3.76 -11.30
C LEU A 86 -0.76 -3.82 -11.45
N GLU A 87 -0.26 -3.17 -12.49
CA GLU A 87 1.18 -2.95 -12.67
C GLU A 87 1.76 -2.20 -11.46
N PRO A 88 3.00 -2.53 -11.03
CA PRO A 88 3.72 -1.73 -10.06
C PRO A 88 3.75 -0.27 -10.50
N CYS A 89 3.60 0.65 -9.54
CA CYS A 89 3.66 2.07 -9.82
C CYS A 89 4.92 2.65 -9.19
N GLU A 90 5.60 3.53 -9.91
CA GLU A 90 6.45 4.51 -9.26
C GLU A 90 5.53 5.38 -8.39
N ALA A 91 5.77 5.42 -7.08
CA ALA A 91 5.01 6.30 -6.20
C ALA A 91 5.22 7.74 -6.70
N ASN A 92 4.16 8.54 -6.81
CA ASN A 92 4.31 9.97 -7.09
C ASN A 92 5.18 10.59 -5.98
N PRO A 93 6.45 10.94 -6.25
CA PRO A 93 7.37 11.31 -5.19
C PRO A 93 6.83 12.50 -4.40
N THR A 94 6.17 13.45 -5.05
CA THR A 94 5.68 14.67 -4.42
C THR A 94 4.64 14.44 -3.32
N GLU A 95 3.79 13.40 -3.46
CA GLU A 95 2.73 13.10 -2.49
C GLU A 95 3.16 12.09 -1.43
N TYR A 96 3.97 11.11 -1.82
CA TYR A 96 4.30 9.97 -0.96
C TYR A 96 5.70 10.06 -0.34
N LEU A 97 6.63 10.83 -0.92
CA LEU A 97 7.99 10.98 -0.38
C LEU A 97 8.01 11.49 1.07
N PRO A 98 7.19 12.47 1.49
CA PRO A 98 7.16 12.88 2.89
C PRO A 98 6.76 11.72 3.82
N LEU A 99 5.76 10.93 3.43
CA LEU A 99 5.32 9.76 4.20
C LEU A 99 6.38 8.65 4.22
N PHE A 100 7.05 8.40 3.09
CA PHE A 100 8.16 7.44 3.00
C PHE A 100 9.37 7.89 3.82
N LEU A 101 9.70 9.18 3.84
CA LEU A 101 10.80 9.71 4.64
C LEU A 101 10.47 9.67 6.13
N GLU A 102 9.24 9.98 6.51
CA GLU A 102 8.82 10.04 7.91
C GLU A 102 8.61 8.65 8.51
N TYR A 103 7.99 7.73 7.77
CA TYR A 103 7.55 6.43 8.29
C TYR A 103 8.23 5.22 7.62
N GLY A 104 8.75 5.38 6.41
CA GLY A 104 9.37 4.29 5.63
C GLY A 104 10.82 4.02 6.02
N LEU A 105 11.61 5.08 6.23
CA LEU A 105 13.03 5.00 6.63
C LEU A 105 13.27 4.15 7.91
N PRO A 106 12.50 4.33 9.00
CA PRO A 106 12.65 3.50 10.21
C PRO A 106 12.29 2.03 10.00
N LEU A 107 11.47 1.72 8.98
CA LEU A 107 10.95 0.38 8.71
C LEU A 107 11.66 -0.31 7.53
N ASP A 108 12.75 0.29 7.03
CA ASP A 108 13.49 -0.11 5.84
C ASP A 108 12.60 -0.18 4.57
N ILE A 109 11.50 0.58 4.52
CA ILE A 109 10.56 0.64 3.40
C ILE A 109 10.90 1.82 2.50
N GLY A 110 10.95 1.60 1.19
CA GLY A 110 11.25 2.66 0.21
C GLY A 110 12.72 2.89 -0.14
N ARG A 111 13.67 2.00 0.25
CA ARG A 111 15.01 1.96 -0.38
C ARG A 111 14.90 1.48 -1.83
N SER A 112 14.45 2.37 -2.70
CA SER A 112 14.46 2.20 -4.15
C SER A 112 15.20 3.38 -4.73
N ARG A 113 16.50 3.23 -5.00
CA ARG A 113 17.35 4.13 -5.81
C ARG A 113 17.30 5.66 -5.57
N LEU A 114 16.60 6.16 -4.56
CA LEU A 114 16.63 7.58 -4.19
C LEU A 114 18.03 7.98 -3.67
N ASP A 115 18.82 7.01 -3.20
CA ASP A 115 20.23 7.20 -2.82
C ASP A 115 21.17 7.40 -4.03
N GLU A 116 20.77 7.05 -5.26
CA GLU A 116 21.66 7.20 -6.44
C GLU A 116 21.55 8.57 -7.12
N LYS A 117 20.68 9.49 -6.67
CA LYS A 117 20.55 10.84 -7.27
C LYS A 117 20.62 12.00 -6.28
N ALA A 118 20.88 11.75 -4.99
CA ALA A 118 21.18 12.81 -4.02
C ALA A 118 22.69 13.06 -3.81
N CYS A 119 23.55 12.43 -4.62
CA CYS A 119 24.97 12.79 -4.76
C CYS A 119 25.25 13.13 -6.23
N ILE A 120 25.08 14.41 -6.54
CA ILE A 120 25.84 15.32 -7.44
C ILE A 120 24.89 16.44 -7.85
#